data_AF-A0A942VNW0-F1
#
_entry.id   AF-A0A942VNW0-F1
#
_cell.length_a   1.000
_cell.length_b   1.000
_cell.length_c   1.000
_cell.angle_alpha   90.00
_cell.angle_beta   90.00
_cell.angle_gamma   90.00
#
_symmetry.space_group_name_H-M   'P 1'
#
loop_
_entity.id
_entity.type
_entity.pdbx_description
1 polymer ?
#
loop_
_entity_poly.entity_id
_entity_poly.type
_entity_poly.pdbx_seq_one_letter_code
_entity_poly.pdbx_strand_id
1 'polypeptide(L)'
;MEKIMNNLSLDSRNWDAFFIEDVAEILSGRDIYERERLDGLIPYITATANNNGIGYFVANSNETLESNCLSVNRNGSVGYCFYHPYKALYGNDTRKLRPKKNNKYVSLFISLCITKQREKYGYGYKMGTGRLKRQRILLPIDENNNPDWQFMEDYMKAKEQQILKPTIEKLCKHLIFNEIATGGGKLSHAHWKAFYFTEVFTEIQRGKRLKKADHSEGKTPYISATALNNGVDGFVGNESGVRKFSNCLTVANSGSVGSAFFHQYEFVASDHVTQLKREGLDKYAYLFMLPLINRLSEKYSFNREINDNRIKREKLILPATQTGEIDFAFMSSFMKEIEQDILNTTLKVFKNRASVNKCKRGGVIWKNFLIRDLFPILVPGKSKGLNHIEKVENGISYLGATNQNNGVLCFVTANKDLVQKGNCIAFIRNGEGSMGYSVYKAEDFIATSDMTLGYNENLTSNPQLSSSASFLRLNVLSSLN
;
A
#
# COMPACT_ATOMS: atom_id res chain seq x y z
N MET A 1 4.25 9.55 26.49
CA MET A 1 4.60 10.52 25.43
C MET A 1 3.43 10.58 24.45
N GLU A 2 2.37 11.30 24.81
CA GLU A 2 1.23 11.58 23.94
C GLU A 2 1.29 13.07 23.59
N LYS A 3 2.30 13.45 22.78
CA LYS A 3 2.50 14.84 22.39
C LYS A 3 1.95 15.02 20.98
N ILE A 4 0.69 15.45 20.95
CA ILE A 4 0.04 16.25 19.89
C ILE A 4 0.27 15.70 18.47
N MET A 5 -0.55 14.74 18.05
CA MET A 5 -0.90 14.63 16.64
C MET A 5 -1.62 15.92 16.28
N ASN A 6 -0.93 16.86 15.62
CA ASN A 6 -1.60 17.93 14.91
C ASN A 6 -2.58 17.25 13.95
N ASN A 7 -3.86 17.36 14.24
CA ASN A 7 -4.92 16.72 13.49
C ASN A 7 -5.10 17.52 12.19
N LEU A 8 -4.18 17.33 11.24
CA LEU A 8 -4.23 17.98 9.94
C LEU A 8 -5.55 17.59 9.27
N SER A 9 -6.40 18.58 9.02
CA SER A 9 -7.69 18.39 8.35
C SER A 9 -7.60 18.87 6.91
N LEU A 10 -8.26 18.17 6.00
CA LEU A 10 -8.42 18.63 4.62
C LEU A 10 -9.26 19.92 4.54
N ASP A 11 -10.14 20.15 5.52
CA ASP A 11 -11.01 21.32 5.60
C ASP A 11 -10.27 22.58 6.08
N SER A 12 -9.04 22.46 6.60
CA SER A 12 -8.23 23.60 7.02
C SER A 12 -7.37 24.19 5.89
N ARG A 13 -7.63 23.78 4.65
CA ARG A 13 -6.94 24.25 3.45
C ARG A 13 -7.93 24.70 2.39
N ASN A 14 -7.53 25.72 1.64
CA ASN A 14 -8.17 26.06 0.39
C ASN A 14 -7.73 25.06 -0.69
N TRP A 15 -8.56 24.87 -1.70
CA TRP A 15 -8.34 23.91 -2.78
C TRP A 15 -8.56 24.56 -4.12
N ASP A 16 -7.77 24.17 -5.11
CA ASP A 16 -7.94 24.60 -6.50
C ASP A 16 -7.71 23.45 -7.49
N ALA A 17 -8.14 23.64 -8.73
CA ALA A 17 -8.08 22.67 -9.80
C ALA A 17 -6.82 22.84 -10.65
N PHE A 18 -5.99 21.80 -10.71
CA PHE A 18 -4.77 21.75 -11.49
C PHE A 18 -4.87 20.72 -12.62
N PHE A 19 -4.30 20.99 -13.80
CA PHE A 19 -4.18 19.95 -14.81
C PHE A 19 -3.14 18.91 -14.36
N ILE A 20 -3.33 17.64 -14.72
CA ILE A 20 -2.34 16.60 -14.38
C ILE A 20 -0.98 16.92 -15.01
N GLU A 21 -0.94 17.52 -16.19
CA GLU A 21 0.32 17.98 -16.82
C GLU A 21 1.05 19.10 -16.05
N ASP A 22 0.32 19.84 -15.19
CA ASP A 22 0.92 20.85 -14.32
C ASP A 22 1.69 20.23 -13.15
N VAL A 23 1.35 18.99 -12.75
CA VAL A 23 1.92 18.33 -11.57
C VAL A 23 2.80 17.11 -11.88
N ALA A 24 2.70 16.56 -13.09
CA ALA A 24 3.51 15.42 -13.53
C ALA A 24 3.80 15.46 -15.03
N GLU A 25 4.98 14.98 -15.41
CA GLU A 25 5.31 14.69 -16.80
C GLU A 25 4.68 13.34 -17.21
N ILE A 26 3.94 13.33 -18.32
CA ILE A 26 3.18 12.16 -18.77
C ILE A 26 3.90 11.48 -19.94
N LEU A 27 4.36 10.25 -19.73
CA LEU A 27 5.14 9.44 -20.64
C LEU A 27 4.39 8.17 -21.07
N SER A 28 4.66 7.71 -22.28
CA SER A 28 4.14 6.44 -22.78
C SER A 28 4.88 5.26 -22.13
N GLY A 29 4.15 4.18 -21.87
CA GLY A 29 4.75 2.87 -21.65
C GLY A 29 5.10 2.17 -22.98
N ARG A 30 5.71 1.00 -22.88
CA ARG A 30 6.10 0.13 -23.98
C ARG A 30 5.71 -1.30 -23.67
N ASP A 31 5.01 -1.94 -24.60
CA ASP A 31 4.57 -3.32 -24.43
C ASP A 31 5.74 -4.30 -24.46
N ILE A 32 5.66 -5.29 -23.58
CA ILE A 32 6.42 -6.54 -23.63
C ILE A 32 5.41 -7.65 -23.88
N TYR A 33 5.39 -8.15 -25.11
CA TYR A 33 4.46 -9.19 -25.52
C TYR A 33 4.76 -10.49 -24.77
N GLU A 34 3.73 -11.32 -24.54
CA GLU A 34 3.86 -12.55 -23.73
C GLU A 34 5.02 -13.45 -24.18
N ARG A 35 5.16 -13.67 -25.49
CA ARG A 35 6.26 -14.46 -26.09
C ARG A 35 7.67 -13.88 -25.87
N GLU A 36 7.78 -12.60 -25.51
CA GLU A 36 9.03 -11.87 -25.29
C GLU A 36 9.37 -11.68 -23.81
N ARG A 37 8.46 -12.07 -22.90
CA ARG A 37 8.68 -11.93 -21.46
C ARG A 37 9.68 -12.97 -20.99
N LEU A 38 10.71 -12.48 -20.32
CA LEU A 38 11.67 -13.30 -19.60
C LEU A 38 11.29 -13.24 -18.12
N ASP A 39 11.17 -14.37 -17.45
CA ASP A 39 10.88 -14.41 -16.02
C ASP A 39 11.98 -13.71 -15.23
N GLY A 40 11.59 -12.88 -14.26
CA GLY A 40 12.54 -12.14 -13.42
C GLY A 40 11.88 -11.46 -12.23
N LEU A 41 12.55 -10.44 -11.70
CA LEU A 41 12.14 -9.76 -10.45
C LEU A 41 11.72 -8.31 -10.66
N ILE A 42 11.79 -7.76 -11.88
CA ILE A 42 11.38 -6.37 -12.16
C ILE A 42 9.87 -6.36 -12.38
N PRO A 43 9.09 -5.59 -11.60
CA PRO A 43 7.66 -5.45 -11.83
C PRO A 43 7.36 -4.86 -13.22
N TYR A 44 6.48 -5.52 -13.96
CA TYR A 44 5.92 -5.02 -15.22
C TYR A 44 4.47 -4.57 -15.00
N ILE A 45 4.27 -3.26 -15.07
CA ILE A 45 3.01 -2.59 -14.79
C ILE A 45 2.11 -2.65 -16.02
N THR A 46 0.91 -3.19 -15.86
CA THR A 46 -0.10 -3.37 -16.90
C THR A 46 -1.42 -2.72 -16.48
N ALA A 47 -2.39 -2.69 -17.38
CA ALA A 47 -3.67 -2.01 -17.20
C ALA A 47 -4.68 -2.74 -16.29
N THR A 48 -4.20 -3.30 -15.18
CA THR A 48 -5.00 -3.99 -14.16
C THR A 48 -5.29 -3.09 -12.96
N ALA A 49 -6.46 -3.25 -12.32
CA ALA A 49 -6.79 -2.59 -11.05
C ALA A 49 -6.16 -3.29 -9.84
N ASN A 50 -5.62 -4.50 -10.03
CA ASN A 50 -5.14 -5.36 -8.95
C ASN A 50 -3.64 -5.16 -8.72
N ASN A 51 -3.18 -5.49 -7.50
CA ASN A 51 -1.75 -5.57 -7.16
C ASN A 51 -0.92 -4.34 -7.58
N ASN A 52 -1.44 -3.13 -7.33
CA ASN A 52 -0.84 -1.87 -7.78
C ASN A 52 -0.57 -1.77 -9.28
N GLY A 53 -1.32 -2.49 -10.12
CA GLY A 53 -1.07 -2.52 -11.57
C GLY A 53 0.01 -3.50 -11.99
N ILE A 54 0.66 -4.23 -11.06
CA ILE A 54 1.67 -5.24 -11.43
C ILE A 54 0.97 -6.44 -12.07
N GLY A 55 1.19 -6.63 -13.37
CA GLY A 55 0.68 -7.79 -14.09
C GLY A 55 1.64 -8.99 -14.04
N TYR A 56 2.94 -8.71 -14.10
CA TYR A 56 3.99 -9.72 -14.21
C TYR A 56 5.29 -9.25 -13.53
N PHE A 57 6.21 -10.17 -13.30
CA PHE A 57 7.60 -9.85 -12.98
C PHE A 57 8.50 -10.38 -14.09
N VAL A 58 9.43 -9.55 -14.56
CA VAL A 58 10.24 -9.84 -15.74
C VAL A 58 11.72 -9.55 -15.51
N ALA A 59 12.58 -10.16 -16.31
CA ALA A 59 14.02 -9.86 -16.41
C ALA A 59 14.35 -8.92 -17.58
N ASN A 60 13.35 -8.59 -18.42
CA ASN A 60 13.51 -7.64 -19.52
C ASN A 60 13.97 -6.25 -19.03
N SER A 61 14.46 -5.44 -19.95
CA SER A 61 14.76 -4.02 -19.72
C SER A 61 14.38 -3.21 -20.97
N ASN A 62 13.89 -1.99 -20.77
CA ASN A 62 13.65 -1.01 -21.82
C ASN A 62 13.65 0.41 -21.23
N GLU A 63 13.45 1.43 -22.07
CA GLU A 63 13.51 2.85 -21.70
C GLU A 63 12.45 3.30 -20.68
N THR A 64 11.44 2.46 -20.42
CA THR A 64 10.41 2.78 -19.41
C THR A 64 10.88 2.53 -17.98
N LEU A 65 11.99 1.78 -17.78
CA LEU A 65 12.49 1.33 -16.48
C LEU A 65 12.79 2.50 -15.54
N GLU A 66 11.95 2.72 -14.55
CA GLU A 66 12.09 3.86 -13.64
C GLU A 66 11.40 3.62 -12.30
N SER A 67 11.91 4.25 -11.25
CA SER A 67 11.34 4.25 -9.89
C SER A 67 10.76 5.61 -9.53
N ASN A 68 9.96 5.66 -8.46
CA ASN A 68 9.28 6.87 -7.96
C ASN A 68 8.34 7.50 -9.00
N CYS A 69 7.70 6.67 -9.82
CA CYS A 69 6.74 7.11 -10.81
C CYS A 69 5.31 6.68 -10.43
N LEU A 70 4.34 7.35 -11.02
CA LEU A 70 2.94 6.95 -11.01
C LEU A 70 2.61 6.17 -12.30
N SER A 71 1.63 5.26 -12.24
CA SER A 71 1.05 4.63 -13.43
C SER A 71 -0.43 4.92 -13.51
N VAL A 72 -0.92 5.42 -14.65
CA VAL A 72 -2.36 5.62 -14.90
C VAL A 72 -2.84 4.69 -16.01
N ASN A 73 -3.82 3.86 -15.72
CA ASN A 73 -4.41 2.96 -16.69
C ASN A 73 -5.27 3.74 -17.70
N ARG A 74 -4.93 3.64 -18.99
CA ARG A 74 -5.73 4.25 -20.06
C ARG A 74 -6.76 3.32 -20.65
N ASN A 75 -6.48 2.03 -20.60
CA ASN A 75 -7.33 0.94 -21.10
C ASN A 75 -7.60 -0.05 -19.95
N GLY A 76 -8.46 -1.05 -20.17
CA GLY A 76 -8.79 -2.05 -19.16
C GLY A 76 -9.41 -1.43 -17.91
N SER A 77 -8.67 -1.41 -16.79
CA SER A 77 -9.10 -0.75 -15.54
C SER A 77 -8.85 0.76 -15.60
N VAL A 78 -9.55 1.46 -16.49
CA VAL A 78 -9.32 2.87 -16.83
C VAL A 78 -9.38 3.79 -15.61
N GLY A 79 -8.44 4.74 -15.53
CA GLY A 79 -8.40 5.79 -14.52
C GLY A 79 -7.83 5.37 -13.17
N TYR A 80 -7.52 4.10 -12.96
CA TYR A 80 -6.74 3.68 -11.77
C TYR A 80 -5.33 4.24 -11.85
N CYS A 81 -4.88 4.86 -10.75
CA CYS A 81 -3.54 5.38 -10.59
C CYS A 81 -2.83 4.70 -9.42
N PHE A 82 -1.57 4.32 -9.61
CA PHE A 82 -0.73 3.67 -8.59
C PHE A 82 0.63 4.35 -8.49
N TYR A 83 1.23 4.32 -7.30
CA TYR A 83 2.60 4.79 -7.05
C TYR A 83 3.58 3.62 -6.94
N HIS A 84 4.73 3.75 -7.59
CA HIS A 84 5.78 2.73 -7.70
C HIS A 84 7.10 3.26 -7.14
N PRO A 85 7.43 2.98 -5.86
CA PRO A 85 8.70 3.41 -5.26
C PRO A 85 9.92 2.62 -5.76
N TYR A 86 9.68 1.45 -6.37
CA TYR A 86 10.70 0.55 -6.92
C TYR A 86 10.87 0.77 -8.42
N LYS A 87 12.00 0.30 -8.99
CA LYS A 87 12.18 0.27 -10.44
C LYS A 87 11.14 -0.65 -11.07
N ALA A 88 10.41 -0.17 -12.06
CA ALA A 88 9.40 -0.94 -12.78
C ALA A 88 9.41 -0.61 -14.28
N LEU A 89 8.92 -1.53 -15.10
CA LEU A 89 8.63 -1.32 -16.51
C LEU A 89 7.15 -1.04 -16.70
N TYR A 90 6.78 -0.22 -17.67
CA TYR A 90 5.40 0.25 -17.84
C TYR A 90 4.88 -0.15 -19.21
N GLY A 91 3.81 -0.94 -19.25
CA GLY A 91 3.16 -1.37 -20.48
C GLY A 91 2.46 -0.23 -21.20
N ASN A 92 2.27 -0.34 -22.51
CA ASN A 92 1.77 0.76 -23.33
C ASN A 92 0.37 1.20 -22.90
N ASP A 93 -0.51 0.30 -22.48
CA ASP A 93 -1.86 0.62 -21.98
C ASP A 93 -1.89 1.37 -20.64
N THR A 94 -0.73 1.61 -20.04
CA THR A 94 -0.53 2.50 -18.90
C THR A 94 0.26 3.75 -19.33
N ARG A 95 0.02 4.89 -18.69
CA ARG A 95 0.94 6.03 -18.77
C ARG A 95 1.81 6.07 -17.52
N LYS A 96 3.10 6.21 -17.74
CA LYS A 96 4.07 6.50 -16.68
C LYS A 96 4.03 8.00 -16.43
N LEU A 97 3.81 8.40 -15.19
CA LEU A 97 3.77 9.79 -14.76
C LEU A 97 4.98 10.03 -13.86
N ARG A 98 5.87 10.94 -14.25
CA ARG A 98 6.99 11.40 -13.42
C ARG A 98 6.52 12.63 -12.62
N PRO A 99 6.32 12.53 -11.30
CA PRO A 99 5.87 13.67 -10.50
C PRO A 99 6.88 14.81 -10.55
N LYS A 100 6.41 16.06 -10.71
CA LYS A 100 7.30 17.23 -10.65
C LYS A 100 7.89 17.42 -9.24
N LYS A 101 7.12 17.07 -8.20
CA LYS A 101 7.60 16.94 -6.82
C LYS A 101 7.88 15.47 -6.50
N ASN A 102 9.14 15.07 -6.57
CA ASN A 102 9.55 13.69 -6.27
C ASN A 102 9.54 13.41 -4.76
N ASN A 103 8.35 13.07 -4.23
CA ASN A 103 8.15 12.68 -2.84
C ASN A 103 7.10 11.56 -2.76
N LYS A 104 7.36 10.50 -1.99
CA LYS A 104 6.47 9.33 -1.82
C LYS A 104 5.06 9.76 -1.40
N TYR A 105 4.95 10.58 -0.37
CA TYR A 105 3.69 10.96 0.25
C TYR A 105 2.87 11.87 -0.66
N VAL A 106 3.52 12.85 -1.30
CA VAL A 106 2.89 13.69 -2.33
C VAL A 106 2.40 12.84 -3.50
N SER A 107 3.20 11.90 -3.98
CA SER A 107 2.83 11.03 -5.11
C SER A 107 1.61 10.15 -4.76
N LEU A 108 1.57 9.59 -3.55
CA LEU A 108 0.41 8.83 -3.07
C LEU A 108 -0.86 9.69 -2.99
N PHE A 109 -0.73 10.94 -2.54
CA PHE A 109 -1.85 11.88 -2.50
C PHE A 109 -2.39 12.17 -3.92
N ILE A 110 -1.50 12.54 -4.84
CA ILE A 110 -1.85 12.78 -6.26
C ILE A 110 -2.48 11.54 -6.88
N SER A 111 -1.94 10.35 -6.61
CA SER A 111 -2.46 9.07 -7.10
C SER A 111 -3.92 8.86 -6.71
N LEU A 112 -4.29 9.22 -5.48
CA LEU A 112 -5.66 9.16 -5.00
C LEU A 112 -6.55 10.18 -5.75
N CYS A 113 -6.11 11.43 -5.89
CA CYS A 113 -6.86 12.47 -6.60
C CYS A 113 -7.12 12.11 -8.07
N ILE A 114 -6.14 11.52 -8.75
CA ILE A 114 -6.29 11.00 -10.13
C ILE A 114 -7.27 9.84 -10.15
N THR A 115 -7.13 8.86 -9.25
CA THR A 115 -8.01 7.68 -9.19
C THR A 115 -9.47 8.07 -8.97
N LYS A 116 -9.74 9.14 -8.21
CA LYS A 116 -11.10 9.67 -8.00
C LYS A 116 -11.76 10.18 -9.28
N GLN A 117 -11.01 10.46 -10.35
CA GLN A 117 -11.57 10.87 -11.64
C GLN A 117 -12.06 9.69 -12.49
N ARG A 118 -11.78 8.44 -12.10
CA ARG A 118 -12.00 7.24 -12.92
C ARG A 118 -13.46 7.06 -13.37
N GLU A 119 -14.44 7.48 -12.57
CA GLU A 119 -15.87 7.28 -12.83
C GLU A 119 -16.36 8.01 -14.09
N LYS A 120 -15.59 8.98 -14.58
CA LYS A 120 -15.85 9.70 -15.84
C LYS A 120 -15.50 8.88 -17.10
N TYR A 121 -14.83 7.74 -16.93
CA TYR A 121 -14.25 6.99 -18.03
C TYR A 121 -14.78 5.56 -18.07
N GLY A 122 -14.91 5.04 -19.29
CA GLY A 122 -15.44 3.70 -19.55
C GLY A 122 -14.93 3.12 -20.85
N TYR A 123 -15.45 1.97 -21.25
CA TYR A 123 -14.96 1.23 -22.42
C TYR A 123 -15.01 2.05 -23.72
N GLY A 124 -16.13 2.76 -23.97
CA GLY A 124 -16.29 3.67 -25.11
C GLY A 124 -15.68 5.06 -24.92
N TYR A 125 -15.29 5.43 -23.69
CA TYR A 125 -14.76 6.75 -23.34
C TYR A 125 -13.48 6.60 -22.51
N LYS A 126 -12.40 6.19 -23.18
CA LYS A 126 -11.10 5.91 -22.55
C LYS A 126 -10.39 7.18 -22.11
N MET A 127 -9.47 7.02 -21.15
CA MET A 127 -8.58 8.09 -20.69
C MET A 127 -7.33 8.14 -21.58
N GLY A 128 -7.46 8.64 -22.81
CA GLY A 128 -6.33 8.83 -23.74
C GLY A 128 -5.29 9.84 -23.21
N THR A 129 -4.08 9.87 -23.79
CA THR A 129 -2.99 10.76 -23.30
C THR A 129 -3.40 12.23 -23.25
N GLY A 130 -4.04 12.75 -24.30
CA GLY A 130 -4.48 14.15 -24.35
C GLY A 130 -5.51 14.46 -23.27
N ARG A 131 -6.45 13.54 -23.02
CA ARG A 131 -7.44 13.68 -21.94
C ARG A 131 -6.78 13.60 -20.57
N LEU A 132 -5.81 12.72 -20.38
CA LEU A 132 -5.07 12.62 -19.14
C LEU A 132 -4.31 13.92 -18.85
N LYS A 133 -3.64 14.50 -19.85
CA LYS A 133 -2.95 15.80 -19.71
C LYS A 133 -3.90 16.90 -19.24
N ARG A 134 -5.07 17.01 -19.88
CA ARG A 134 -6.07 18.06 -19.61
C ARG A 134 -7.08 17.70 -18.50
N GLN A 135 -6.93 16.54 -17.85
CA GLN A 135 -7.78 16.18 -16.74
C GLN A 135 -7.39 17.02 -15.53
N ARG A 136 -8.38 17.68 -14.92
CA ARG A 136 -8.19 18.45 -13.69
C ARG A 136 -8.32 17.57 -12.45
N ILE A 137 -7.46 17.80 -11.47
CA ILE A 137 -7.55 17.23 -10.12
C ILE A 137 -7.56 18.37 -9.10
N LEU A 138 -8.28 18.19 -8.00
CA LEU A 138 -8.29 19.14 -6.89
C LEU A 138 -7.11 18.85 -5.97
N LEU A 139 -6.34 19.89 -5.65
CA LEU A 139 -5.22 19.84 -4.70
C LEU A 139 -5.31 21.02 -3.73
N PRO A 140 -4.83 20.87 -2.48
CA PRO A 140 -4.74 21.96 -1.54
C PRO A 140 -3.72 23.01 -2.03
N ILE A 141 -3.95 24.28 -1.72
CA ILE A 141 -3.09 25.39 -2.15
C ILE A 141 -2.40 26.11 -0.98
N ASP A 142 -1.20 26.62 -1.26
CA ASP A 142 -0.44 27.47 -0.36
C ASP A 142 -0.86 28.94 -0.46
N GLU A 143 -0.21 29.83 0.30
CA GLU A 143 -0.48 31.29 0.30
C GLU A 143 -0.24 31.95 -1.07
N ASN A 144 0.49 31.29 -1.98
CA ASN A 144 0.80 31.76 -3.32
C ASN A 144 -0.09 31.11 -4.40
N ASN A 145 -1.15 30.39 -4.01
CA ASN A 145 -2.05 29.62 -4.89
C ASN A 145 -1.34 28.48 -5.67
N ASN A 146 -0.17 28.03 -5.22
CA ASN A 146 0.48 26.84 -5.77
C ASN A 146 0.03 25.59 -5.00
N PRO A 147 0.19 24.37 -5.55
CA PRO A 147 -0.10 23.16 -4.79
C PRO A 147 0.73 23.10 -3.49
N ASP A 148 0.07 22.95 -2.34
CA ASP A 148 0.70 22.86 -1.03
C ASP A 148 1.33 21.47 -0.83
N TRP A 149 2.53 21.31 -1.40
CA TRP A 149 3.31 20.07 -1.35
C TRP A 149 3.61 19.63 0.09
N GLN A 150 3.89 20.60 0.97
CA GLN A 150 4.27 20.33 2.34
C GLN A 150 3.07 19.79 3.12
N PHE A 151 1.90 20.43 2.99
CA PHE A 151 0.68 19.93 3.60
C PHE A 151 0.30 18.53 3.09
N MET A 152 0.38 18.28 1.77
CA MET A 152 0.10 16.95 1.22
C MET A 152 1.02 15.87 1.81
N GLU A 153 2.31 16.17 1.96
CA GLU A 153 3.28 15.27 2.57
C GLU A 153 2.94 15.01 4.05
N ASP A 154 2.74 16.06 4.83
CA ASP A 154 2.49 15.96 6.27
C ASP A 154 1.15 15.28 6.58
N TYR A 155 0.11 15.57 5.80
CA TYR A 155 -1.19 14.92 5.90
C TYR A 155 -1.09 13.42 5.66
N MET A 156 -0.38 13.00 4.61
CA MET A 156 -0.22 11.57 4.29
C MET A 156 0.66 10.85 5.31
N LYS A 157 1.69 11.49 5.86
CA LYS A 157 2.47 10.96 7.00
C LYS A 157 1.57 10.76 8.22
N ALA A 158 0.75 11.76 8.57
CA ALA A 158 -0.19 11.66 9.69
C ALA A 158 -1.19 10.50 9.49
N LYS A 159 -1.71 10.33 8.26
CA LYS A 159 -2.59 9.20 7.92
C LYS A 159 -1.89 7.85 7.98
N GLU A 160 -0.66 7.73 7.49
CA GLU A 160 0.14 6.50 7.62
C GLU A 160 0.30 6.13 9.09
N GLN A 161 0.66 7.07 9.95
CA GLN A 161 0.78 6.85 11.40
C GLN A 161 -0.55 6.45 12.05
N GLN A 162 -1.66 7.11 11.69
CA GLN A 162 -2.99 6.75 12.17
C GLN A 162 -3.35 5.30 11.82
N ILE A 163 -3.03 4.86 10.60
CA ILE A 163 -3.28 3.48 10.14
C ILE A 163 -2.37 2.47 10.86
N LEU A 164 -1.11 2.83 11.13
CA LEU A 164 -0.15 1.94 11.77
C LEU A 164 -0.37 1.80 13.29
N LYS A 165 -0.90 2.83 13.96
CA LYS A 165 -1.06 2.89 15.42
C LYS A 165 -1.70 1.62 16.03
N PRO A 166 -2.86 1.10 15.56
CA PRO A 166 -3.48 -0.08 16.15
C PRO A 166 -2.62 -1.35 15.98
N THR A 167 -1.89 -1.46 14.87
CA THR A 167 -0.99 -2.59 14.64
C THR A 167 0.21 -2.52 15.59
N ILE A 168 0.81 -1.34 15.74
CA ILE A 168 1.92 -1.11 16.69
C ILE A 168 1.46 -1.46 18.11
N GLU A 169 0.31 -0.93 18.56
CA GLU A 169 -0.21 -1.21 19.90
C GLU A 169 -0.47 -2.69 20.15
N LYS A 170 -1.02 -3.41 19.16
CA LYS A 170 -1.24 -4.86 19.26
C LYS A 170 0.07 -5.62 19.38
N LEU A 171 1.08 -5.24 18.59
CA LEU A 171 2.41 -5.85 18.65
C LEU A 171 3.08 -5.58 20.00
N CYS A 172 3.03 -4.34 20.50
CA CYS A 172 3.55 -4.00 21.83
C CYS A 172 2.90 -4.83 22.93
N LYS A 173 1.57 -4.97 22.92
CA LYS A 173 0.85 -5.83 23.90
C LYS A 173 1.29 -7.28 23.82
N HIS A 174 1.48 -7.81 22.61
CA HIS A 174 1.94 -9.18 22.41
C HIS A 174 3.36 -9.38 22.98
N LEU A 175 4.27 -8.44 22.70
CA LEU A 175 5.64 -8.47 23.22
C LEU A 175 5.68 -8.38 24.75
N ILE A 176 4.91 -7.46 25.34
CA ILE A 176 4.80 -7.32 26.80
C ILE A 176 4.25 -8.60 27.42
N PHE A 177 3.21 -9.19 26.81
CA PHE A 177 2.63 -10.43 27.33
C PHE A 177 3.64 -11.58 27.30
N ASN A 178 4.32 -11.79 26.17
CA ASN A 178 5.27 -12.90 26.00
C ASN A 178 6.53 -12.74 26.86
N GLU A 179 7.04 -11.52 27.03
CA GLU A 179 8.32 -11.30 27.73
C GLU A 179 8.17 -11.00 29.22
N ILE A 180 7.03 -10.44 29.64
CA ILE A 180 6.85 -9.95 31.02
C ILE A 180 5.73 -10.71 31.74
N ALA A 181 4.53 -10.79 31.14
CA ALA A 181 3.35 -11.28 31.86
C ALA A 181 3.33 -12.78 32.13
N THR A 182 3.99 -13.58 31.29
CA THR A 182 4.07 -15.05 31.45
C THR A 182 5.20 -15.51 32.37
N GLY A 183 6.03 -14.60 32.92
CA GLY A 183 7.04 -14.91 33.93
C GLY A 183 8.19 -15.83 33.47
N GLY A 184 8.36 -16.05 32.16
CA GLY A 184 9.37 -16.94 31.58
C GLY A 184 9.89 -16.49 30.21
N GLY A 185 9.83 -15.18 29.92
CA GLY A 185 10.36 -14.61 28.68
C GLY A 185 11.88 -14.76 28.60
N LYS A 186 12.46 -14.70 27.40
CA LYS A 186 13.92 -14.84 27.22
C LYS A 186 14.70 -13.78 28.00
N LEU A 187 14.12 -12.60 28.18
CA LEU A 187 14.69 -11.53 29.00
C LEU A 187 14.79 -11.89 30.49
N SER A 188 13.88 -12.72 31.02
CA SER A 188 13.90 -13.17 32.42
C SER A 188 14.98 -14.24 32.71
N HIS A 189 15.44 -14.94 31.68
CA HIS A 189 16.52 -15.95 31.80
C HIS A 189 17.91 -15.37 31.53
N ALA A 190 17.99 -14.14 31.01
CA ALA A 190 19.26 -13.44 30.83
C ALA A 190 19.83 -12.98 32.17
N HIS A 191 21.14 -13.10 32.33
CA HIS A 191 21.86 -12.50 33.45
C HIS A 191 22.15 -11.03 33.11
N TRP A 192 21.74 -10.08 33.95
CA TRP A 192 21.88 -8.66 33.68
C TRP A 192 22.99 -8.03 34.52
N LYS A 193 23.84 -7.22 33.89
CA LYS A 193 24.96 -6.52 34.53
C LYS A 193 25.05 -5.09 34.04
N ALA A 194 25.50 -4.18 34.91
CA ALA A 194 25.76 -2.80 34.55
C ALA A 194 27.16 -2.66 33.92
N PHE A 195 27.24 -2.03 32.75
CA PHE A 195 28.47 -1.74 32.02
C PHE A 195 28.58 -0.24 31.76
N TYR A 196 29.77 0.33 31.90
CA TYR A 196 30.01 1.72 31.50
C TYR A 196 29.84 1.90 29.99
N PHE A 197 29.40 3.07 29.56
CA PHE A 197 29.30 3.40 28.14
C PHE A 197 30.63 3.17 27.40
N THR A 198 31.77 3.40 28.07
CA THR A 198 33.10 3.15 27.52
C THR A 198 33.46 1.68 27.37
N GLU A 199 32.77 0.76 28.06
CA GLU A 199 32.89 -0.69 27.84
C GLU A 199 32.00 -1.15 26.67
N VAL A 200 30.86 -0.48 26.47
CA VAL A 200 29.86 -0.80 25.45
C VAL A 200 30.26 -0.24 24.08
N PHE A 201 30.68 1.02 24.01
CA PHE A 201 31.00 1.75 22.79
C PHE A 201 32.49 2.05 22.68
N THR A 202 33.10 1.67 21.56
CA THR A 202 34.51 1.97 21.26
C THR A 202 34.72 3.41 20.81
N GLU A 203 33.66 4.05 20.30
CA GLU A 203 33.67 5.45 19.87
C GLU A 203 32.50 6.20 20.50
N ILE A 204 32.83 7.23 21.28
CA ILE A 204 31.86 8.19 21.85
C ILE A 204 32.33 9.58 21.43
N GLN A 205 31.64 10.17 20.45
CA GLN A 205 32.11 11.39 19.83
C GLN A 205 30.98 12.38 19.56
N ARG A 206 31.12 13.59 20.09
CA ARG A 206 30.21 14.70 19.79
C ARG A 206 30.28 15.04 18.29
N GLY A 207 29.17 15.49 17.71
CA GLY A 207 29.18 16.09 16.38
C GLY A 207 29.93 17.42 16.35
N LYS A 208 29.77 18.18 15.27
CA LYS A 208 30.48 19.46 15.09
C LYS A 208 29.48 20.56 14.74
N ARG A 209 29.72 21.75 15.30
CA ARG A 209 28.86 22.90 15.08
C ARG A 209 28.87 23.26 13.60
N LEU A 210 27.67 23.40 13.03
CA LEU A 210 27.43 23.90 11.68
C LEU A 210 26.24 24.85 11.77
N LYS A 211 26.45 26.16 11.54
CA LYS A 211 25.35 27.13 11.63
C LYS A 211 24.41 26.96 10.45
N LYS A 212 23.13 27.25 10.64
CA LYS A 212 22.12 27.14 9.58
C LYS A 212 22.46 27.98 8.33
N ALA A 213 23.08 29.14 8.52
CA ALA A 213 23.55 29.99 7.42
C ALA A 213 24.70 29.36 6.60
N ASP A 214 25.40 28.39 7.16
CA ASP A 214 26.54 27.70 6.53
C ASP A 214 26.12 26.37 5.86
N HIS A 215 24.83 26.04 5.88
CA HIS A 215 24.31 24.83 5.25
C HIS A 215 24.39 24.98 3.73
N SER A 216 25.09 24.06 3.06
CA SER A 216 24.99 23.93 1.61
C SER A 216 23.90 22.93 1.25
N GLU A 217 23.24 23.14 0.12
CA GLU A 217 22.22 22.21 -0.37
C GLU A 217 22.84 20.83 -0.67
N GLY A 218 22.18 19.77 -0.23
CA GLY A 218 22.64 18.41 -0.45
C GLY A 218 21.65 17.35 -0.01
N LYS A 219 22.11 16.10 0.00
CA LYS A 219 21.27 14.92 0.26
C LYS A 219 21.64 14.17 1.54
N THR A 220 22.67 14.62 2.26
CA THR A 220 23.13 13.96 3.49
C THR A 220 22.30 14.45 4.67
N PRO A 221 21.63 13.57 5.43
CA PRO A 221 20.84 13.97 6.59
C PRO A 221 21.67 14.75 7.61
N TYR A 222 21.13 15.86 8.12
CA TYR A 222 21.69 16.60 9.24
C TYR A 222 20.97 16.22 10.53
N ILE A 223 21.69 15.65 11.50
CA ILE A 223 21.13 15.20 12.78
C ILE A 223 21.36 16.26 13.85
N SER A 224 20.26 16.79 14.39
CA SER A 224 20.24 17.79 15.47
C SER A 224 19.60 17.24 16.75
N ALA A 225 19.44 18.10 17.76
CA ALA A 225 18.90 17.73 19.07
C ALA A 225 17.36 17.66 19.12
N THR A 226 16.70 17.47 17.97
CA THR A 226 15.26 17.29 17.88
C THR A 226 14.85 15.85 18.18
N ALA A 227 13.75 15.64 18.89
CA ALA A 227 13.13 14.32 19.04
C ALA A 227 12.27 13.92 17.83
N LEU A 228 12.05 14.85 16.89
CA LEU A 228 11.24 14.61 15.70
C LEU A 228 12.07 13.93 14.61
N ASN A 229 11.40 13.13 13.77
CA ASN A 229 11.98 12.54 12.57
C ASN A 229 13.34 11.84 12.80
N ASN A 230 13.47 11.13 13.92
CA ASN A 230 14.71 10.49 14.36
C ASN A 230 15.92 11.43 14.43
N GLY A 231 15.70 12.69 14.82
CA GLY A 231 16.77 13.70 14.91
C GLY A 231 17.12 14.38 13.59
N VAL A 232 16.53 13.96 12.46
CA VAL A 232 16.79 14.57 11.15
C VAL A 232 16.16 15.95 11.07
N ASP A 233 17.00 16.97 10.91
CA ASP A 233 16.66 18.40 10.90
C ASP A 233 17.18 19.05 9.61
N GLY A 234 16.82 18.45 8.48
CA GLY A 234 17.21 18.86 7.15
C GLY A 234 18.29 17.98 6.51
N PHE A 235 18.77 18.45 5.35
CA PHE A 235 19.79 17.79 4.55
C PHE A 235 20.85 18.81 4.14
N VAL A 236 22.12 18.39 4.15
CA VAL A 236 23.27 19.23 3.85
C VAL A 236 24.19 18.58 2.81
N GLY A 237 24.92 19.42 2.07
CA GLY A 237 25.96 19.02 1.11
C GLY A 237 27.37 19.36 1.58
N ASN A 238 27.55 19.70 2.87
CA ASN A 238 28.84 20.12 3.40
C ASN A 238 29.80 18.92 3.51
N GLU A 239 30.97 19.04 2.89
CA GLU A 239 32.04 18.03 2.96
C GLU A 239 33.16 18.41 3.94
N SER A 240 33.45 19.70 4.09
CA SER A 240 34.48 20.22 4.99
C SER A 240 33.87 20.82 6.25
N GLY A 241 34.64 20.83 7.34
CA GLY A 241 34.21 21.46 8.59
C GLY A 241 33.12 20.70 9.36
N VAL A 242 32.68 19.53 8.89
CA VAL A 242 31.64 18.71 9.50
C VAL A 242 32.20 17.41 10.08
N ARG A 243 31.37 16.67 10.83
CA ARG A 243 31.64 15.28 11.22
C ARG A 243 30.56 14.39 10.64
N LYS A 244 30.98 13.41 9.83
CA LYS A 244 30.12 12.40 9.22
C LYS A 244 30.21 11.11 10.01
N PHE A 245 29.06 10.51 10.25
CA PHE A 245 28.93 9.26 10.99
C PHE A 245 28.00 8.30 10.27
N SER A 246 28.10 7.01 10.59
CA SER A 246 27.25 5.96 10.05
C SER A 246 27.28 4.72 10.93
N ASN A 247 26.22 3.91 10.85
CA ASN A 247 26.05 2.66 11.60
C ASN A 247 26.29 2.84 13.11
N CYS A 248 25.65 3.85 13.68
CA CYS A 248 25.80 4.19 15.08
C CYS A 248 24.49 4.73 15.68
N LEU A 249 24.46 4.80 17.01
CA LEU A 249 23.43 5.52 17.73
C LEU A 249 23.81 6.99 17.86
N THR A 250 22.83 7.87 17.90
CA THR A 250 22.98 9.26 18.33
C THR A 250 22.22 9.48 19.64
N VAL A 251 22.70 10.41 20.47
CA VAL A 251 21.96 10.93 21.62
C VAL A 251 22.01 12.45 21.62
N ALA A 252 20.85 13.09 21.81
CA ALA A 252 20.73 14.52 21.95
C ALA A 252 21.30 14.96 23.31
N ASN A 253 22.29 15.85 23.27
CA ASN A 253 22.97 16.37 24.46
C ASN A 253 22.20 17.51 25.13
N SER A 254 21.55 18.34 24.31
CA SER A 254 20.74 19.52 24.67
C SER A 254 19.34 19.39 24.05
N GLY A 255 18.47 20.40 24.23
CA GLY A 255 17.15 20.42 23.58
C GLY A 255 16.28 19.23 24.00
N SER A 256 16.11 18.25 23.11
CA SER A 256 15.43 16.98 23.43
C SER A 256 16.35 16.00 24.18
N VAL A 257 16.94 16.48 25.28
CA VAL A 257 18.03 15.81 26.00
C VAL A 257 17.73 14.34 26.29
N GLY A 258 18.68 13.46 25.95
CA GLY A 258 18.57 12.02 26.16
C GLY A 258 17.75 11.27 25.10
N SER A 259 17.13 11.98 24.15
CA SER A 259 16.51 11.33 22.98
C SER A 259 17.60 10.68 22.13
N ALA A 260 17.43 9.41 21.79
CA ALA A 260 18.41 8.64 21.05
C ALA A 260 17.78 7.93 19.84
N PHE A 261 18.57 7.78 18.77
CA PHE A 261 18.15 7.19 17.50
C PHE A 261 19.26 6.34 16.88
N PHE A 262 18.88 5.32 16.12
CA PHE A 262 19.82 4.51 15.33
C PHE A 262 19.85 4.96 13.87
N HIS A 263 21.06 5.12 13.32
CA HIS A 263 21.26 5.55 11.95
C HIS A 263 22.16 4.54 11.22
N GLN A 264 21.57 3.83 10.26
CA GLN A 264 22.31 2.93 9.38
C GLN A 264 22.98 3.68 8.21
N TYR A 265 22.42 4.82 7.81
CA TYR A 265 22.92 5.65 6.71
C TYR A 265 24.00 6.64 7.19
N GLU A 266 24.75 7.21 6.25
CA GLU A 266 25.68 8.32 6.53
C GLU A 266 24.91 9.60 6.86
N PHE A 267 25.36 10.33 7.88
CA PHE A 267 24.77 11.61 8.29
C PHE A 267 25.81 12.58 8.84
N VAL A 268 25.49 13.87 8.83
CA VAL A 268 26.26 14.92 9.51
C VAL A 268 25.61 15.23 10.86
N ALA A 269 26.39 15.26 11.95
CA ALA A 269 25.84 15.55 13.28
C ALA A 269 26.22 16.95 13.80
N SER A 270 25.24 17.64 14.39
CA SER A 270 25.46 18.88 15.15
C SER A 270 26.32 18.68 16.41
N ASP A 271 26.88 19.76 16.95
CA ASP A 271 27.56 19.81 18.26
C ASP A 271 26.65 19.49 19.45
N HIS A 272 25.33 19.53 19.24
CA HIS A 272 24.33 19.20 20.24
C HIS A 272 23.97 17.70 20.28
N VAL A 273 24.67 16.87 19.51
CA VAL A 273 24.44 15.42 19.43
C VAL A 273 25.76 14.67 19.64
N THR A 274 25.70 13.51 20.29
CA THR A 274 26.85 12.59 20.45
C THR A 274 26.57 11.27 19.75
N GLN A 275 27.51 10.80 18.92
CA GLN A 275 27.47 9.44 18.40
C GLN A 275 27.97 8.43 19.43
N LEU A 276 27.38 7.24 19.41
CA LEU A 276 27.73 6.07 20.19
C LEU A 276 27.90 4.89 19.22
N LYS A 277 29.14 4.43 19.05
CA LYS A 277 29.49 3.40 18.08
C LYS A 277 30.41 2.33 18.68
N ARG A 278 30.19 1.09 18.26
CA ARG A 278 31.07 -0.06 18.46
C ARG A 278 31.38 -0.67 17.10
N GLU A 279 32.65 -0.87 16.81
CA GLU A 279 33.08 -1.57 15.60
C GLU A 279 32.57 -3.02 15.59
N GLY A 280 32.10 -3.49 14.43
CA GLY A 280 31.60 -4.86 14.25
C GLY A 280 30.21 -5.14 14.83
N LEU A 281 29.55 -4.17 15.49
CA LEU A 281 28.24 -4.37 16.09
C LEU A 281 27.11 -4.28 15.05
N ASP A 282 26.18 -5.26 15.06
CA ASP A 282 25.07 -5.28 14.11
C ASP A 282 23.91 -4.34 14.51
N LYS A 283 23.01 -4.05 13.55
CA LYS A 283 21.86 -3.17 13.77
C LYS A 283 20.97 -3.64 14.93
N TYR A 284 20.88 -4.94 15.15
CA TYR A 284 19.94 -5.54 16.10
C TYR A 284 20.39 -5.30 17.54
N ALA A 285 21.70 -5.39 17.81
CA ALA A 285 22.23 -5.03 19.12
C ALA A 285 22.03 -3.53 19.43
N TYR A 286 22.21 -2.63 18.44
CA TYR A 286 21.89 -1.21 18.63
C TYR A 286 20.41 -0.98 18.93
N LEU A 287 19.51 -1.64 18.20
CA LEU A 287 18.06 -1.53 18.42
C LEU A 287 17.63 -2.08 19.79
N PHE A 288 18.32 -3.12 20.30
CA PHE A 288 18.11 -3.61 21.66
C PHE A 288 18.46 -2.56 22.72
N MET A 289 19.60 -1.87 22.56
CA MET A 289 20.05 -0.86 23.52
C MET A 289 19.28 0.46 23.43
N LEU A 290 18.73 0.78 22.27
CA LEU A 290 18.04 2.04 21.99
C LEU A 290 16.97 2.42 23.04
N PRO A 291 16.04 1.55 23.45
CA PRO A 291 15.07 1.89 24.50
C PRO A 291 15.74 2.13 25.86
N LEU A 292 16.82 1.40 26.19
CA LEU A 292 17.56 1.57 27.44
C LEU A 292 18.29 2.92 27.48
N ILE A 293 18.88 3.33 26.36
CA ILE A 293 19.58 4.61 26.22
C ILE A 293 18.59 5.78 26.24
N ASN A 294 17.40 5.63 25.64
CA ASN A 294 16.37 6.66 25.68
C ASN A 294 15.91 7.01 27.11
N ARG A 295 16.14 6.12 28.10
CA ARG A 295 15.90 6.41 29.52
C ARG A 295 16.82 7.48 30.09
N LEU A 296 17.89 7.86 29.40
CA LEU A 296 18.71 9.02 29.78
C LEU A 296 17.87 10.31 29.85
N SER A 297 16.78 10.39 29.09
CA SER A 297 15.81 11.51 29.17
C SER A 297 15.08 11.60 30.52
N GLU A 298 15.07 10.54 31.33
CA GLU A 298 14.52 10.56 32.70
C GLU A 298 15.50 11.22 33.69
N LYS A 299 16.81 11.17 33.39
CA LYS A 299 17.90 11.64 34.27
C LYS A 299 18.39 13.03 33.89
N TYR A 300 18.36 13.35 32.61
CA TYR A 300 18.91 14.56 32.03
C TYR A 300 17.80 15.46 31.49
N SER A 301 18.05 16.77 31.50
CA SER A 301 17.06 17.78 31.12
C SER A 301 17.78 19.03 30.62
N PHE A 302 17.05 20.03 30.17
CA PHE A 302 17.64 21.31 29.76
C PHE A 302 18.54 21.93 30.85
N ASN A 303 18.16 21.81 32.13
CA ASN A 303 18.96 22.32 33.25
C ASN A 303 20.12 21.38 33.65
N ARG A 304 20.19 20.20 33.05
CA ARG A 304 21.20 19.18 33.31
C ARG A 304 21.50 18.44 32.01
N GLU A 305 22.22 19.10 31.10
CA GLU A 305 22.54 18.55 29.79
C GLU A 305 23.60 17.43 29.86
N ILE A 306 23.68 16.62 28.80
CA ILE A 306 24.71 15.60 28.66
C ILE A 306 25.99 16.25 28.14
N ASN A 307 27.10 16.01 28.84
CA ASN A 307 28.43 16.41 28.40
C ASN A 307 29.35 15.21 28.23
N ASP A 308 30.52 15.43 27.64
CA ASP A 308 31.44 14.37 27.23
C ASP A 308 31.95 13.54 28.42
N ASN A 309 32.06 14.15 29.60
CA ASN A 309 32.45 13.45 30.83
C ASN A 309 31.29 12.66 31.44
N ARG A 310 30.08 13.23 31.43
CA ARG A 310 28.86 12.61 31.96
C ARG A 310 28.51 11.35 31.17
N ILE A 311 28.49 11.43 29.84
CA ILE A 311 28.13 10.29 29.00
C ILE A 311 29.11 9.11 29.15
N LYS A 312 30.41 9.38 29.28
CA LYS A 312 31.43 8.34 29.49
C LYS A 312 31.28 7.63 30.84
N ARG A 313 30.70 8.30 31.86
CA ARG A 313 30.45 7.73 33.19
C ARG A 313 29.08 7.05 33.30
N GLU A 314 28.22 7.18 32.29
CA GLU A 314 26.94 6.49 32.30
C GLU A 314 27.13 4.98 32.26
N LYS A 315 26.11 4.27 32.76
CA LYS A 315 26.04 2.81 32.73
C LYS A 315 24.78 2.36 32.03
N LEU A 316 24.89 1.26 31.28
CA LEU A 316 23.76 0.52 30.72
C LEU A 316 23.67 -0.83 31.43
N ILE A 317 22.46 -1.20 31.83
CA ILE A 317 22.18 -2.55 32.30
C ILE A 317 21.91 -3.39 31.05
N LEU A 318 22.79 -4.35 30.76
CA LEU A 318 22.74 -5.19 29.56
C LEU A 318 22.84 -6.68 29.93
N PRO A 319 22.37 -7.58 29.05
CA PRO A 319 22.61 -9.01 29.16
C PRO A 319 24.12 -9.30 29.18
N ALA A 320 24.51 -10.23 30.03
CA ALA A 320 25.88 -10.67 30.20
C ALA A 320 26.00 -12.18 30.04
N THR A 321 27.11 -12.62 29.44
CA THR A 321 27.47 -14.03 29.32
C THR A 321 27.78 -14.62 30.70
N GLN A 322 27.96 -15.94 30.77
CA GLN A 322 28.42 -16.62 32.00
C GLN A 322 29.81 -16.12 32.47
N THR A 323 30.65 -15.65 31.55
CA THR A 323 31.96 -15.05 31.86
C THR A 323 31.86 -13.59 32.30
N GLY A 324 30.66 -12.99 32.29
CA GLY A 324 30.40 -11.62 32.73
C GLY A 324 30.71 -10.54 31.70
N GLU A 325 30.92 -10.93 30.43
CA GLU A 325 31.06 -10.06 29.26
C GLU A 325 29.70 -9.65 28.70
N ILE A 326 29.63 -8.58 27.89
CA ILE A 326 28.38 -8.12 27.27
C ILE A 326 27.92 -9.14 26.22
N ASP A 327 26.68 -9.64 26.34
CA ASP A 327 26.13 -10.62 25.41
C ASP A 327 25.43 -9.97 24.21
N PHE A 328 26.23 -9.43 23.28
CA PHE A 328 25.71 -8.85 22.05
C PHE A 328 25.02 -9.88 21.15
N ALA A 329 25.42 -11.16 21.20
CA ALA A 329 24.83 -12.21 20.40
C ALA A 329 23.38 -12.50 20.84
N PHE A 330 23.14 -12.54 22.16
CA PHE A 330 21.79 -12.61 22.70
C PHE A 330 20.95 -11.41 22.27
N MET A 331 21.47 -10.18 22.42
CA MET A 331 20.74 -8.96 22.03
C MET A 331 20.33 -8.98 20.55
N SER A 332 21.24 -9.37 19.66
CA SER A 332 20.97 -9.45 18.22
C SER A 332 19.98 -10.56 17.86
N SER A 333 20.12 -11.76 18.46
CA SER A 333 19.20 -12.88 18.20
C SER A 333 17.79 -12.59 18.71
N PHE A 334 17.67 -11.98 19.90
CA PHE A 334 16.41 -11.52 20.46
C PHE A 334 15.70 -10.55 19.51
N MET A 335 16.38 -9.47 19.07
CA MET A 335 15.73 -8.48 18.20
C MET A 335 15.38 -9.03 16.81
N LYS A 336 16.12 -10.02 16.29
CA LYS A 336 15.78 -10.72 15.04
C LYS A 336 14.49 -11.53 15.18
N GLU A 337 14.31 -12.20 16.32
CA GLU A 337 13.09 -12.95 16.61
C GLU A 337 11.88 -12.03 16.74
N ILE A 338 12.04 -10.90 17.45
CA ILE A 338 11.00 -9.85 17.54
C ILE A 338 10.61 -9.35 16.13
N GLU A 339 11.60 -9.05 15.28
CA GLU A 339 11.35 -8.65 13.88
C GLU A 339 10.59 -9.75 13.13
N GLN A 340 10.99 -11.01 13.28
CA GLN A 340 10.36 -12.16 12.63
C GLN A 340 8.90 -12.37 13.08
N ASP A 341 8.61 -12.21 14.38
CA ASP A 341 7.26 -12.32 14.93
C ASP A 341 6.34 -11.20 14.44
N ILE A 342 6.87 -9.98 14.37
CA ILE A 342 6.17 -8.83 13.79
C ILE A 342 5.88 -9.10 12.31
N LEU A 343 6.88 -9.56 11.54
CA LEU A 343 6.72 -9.87 10.12
C LEU A 343 5.70 -11.00 9.91
N ASN A 344 5.77 -12.08 10.67
CA ASN A 344 4.84 -13.19 10.59
C ASN A 344 3.41 -12.77 10.92
N THR A 345 3.23 -11.98 11.98
CA THR A 345 1.92 -11.44 12.38
C THR A 345 1.36 -10.53 11.29
N THR A 346 2.20 -9.65 10.75
CA THR A 346 1.84 -8.71 9.68
C THR A 346 1.48 -9.46 8.40
N LEU A 347 2.30 -10.45 8.01
CA LEU A 347 2.03 -11.34 6.88
C LEU A 347 0.73 -12.13 7.07
N LYS A 348 0.38 -12.56 8.29
CA LYS A 348 -0.90 -13.23 8.54
C LYS A 348 -2.08 -12.29 8.28
N VAL A 349 -1.99 -11.04 8.71
CA VAL A 349 -3.01 -10.00 8.42
C VAL A 349 -3.13 -9.77 6.90
N PHE A 350 -2.02 -9.59 6.20
CA PHE A 350 -2.04 -9.36 4.76
C PHE A 350 -2.42 -10.60 3.95
N LYS A 351 -2.00 -11.80 4.36
CA LYS A 351 -2.44 -13.07 3.77
C LYS A 351 -3.93 -13.23 3.93
N ASN A 352 -4.50 -12.90 5.09
CA ASN A 352 -5.95 -12.92 5.29
C ASN A 352 -6.66 -11.94 4.35
N ARG A 353 -6.13 -10.73 4.16
CA ARG A 353 -6.67 -9.76 3.19
C ARG A 353 -6.50 -10.21 1.73
N ALA A 354 -5.38 -10.86 1.40
CA ALA A 354 -5.11 -11.43 0.09
C ALA A 354 -5.90 -12.72 -0.15
N SER A 355 -6.26 -13.49 0.88
CA SER A 355 -7.07 -14.69 0.80
C SER A 355 -8.56 -14.39 0.71
N VAL A 356 -9.04 -13.23 1.20
CA VAL A 356 -10.34 -12.69 0.75
C VAL A 356 -10.39 -12.56 -0.78
N ASN A 357 -9.26 -12.27 -1.43
CA ASN A 357 -9.15 -12.27 -2.90
C ASN A 357 -8.86 -13.65 -3.51
N LYS A 358 -8.23 -14.58 -2.77
CA LYS A 358 -7.90 -15.94 -3.23
C LYS A 358 -9.10 -16.91 -3.15
N CYS A 359 -10.04 -16.68 -2.23
CA CYS A 359 -11.25 -17.51 -2.08
C CYS A 359 -12.24 -17.44 -3.26
N LYS A 360 -11.93 -16.73 -4.36
CA LYS A 360 -12.68 -16.87 -5.62
C LYS A 360 -12.13 -17.94 -6.58
N ARG A 361 -10.98 -18.58 -6.27
CA ARG A 361 -10.46 -19.71 -7.06
C ARG A 361 -9.95 -20.79 -6.11
N GLY A 362 -10.84 -21.71 -5.73
CA GLY A 362 -10.50 -22.90 -4.94
C GLY A 362 -9.39 -23.73 -5.58
N GLY A 363 -8.73 -24.57 -4.76
CA GLY A 363 -7.59 -25.43 -5.11
C GLY A 363 -7.91 -26.55 -6.09
N VAL A 364 -8.50 -26.20 -7.22
CA VAL A 364 -8.79 -27.09 -8.36
C VAL A 364 -7.92 -26.69 -9.54
N ILE A 365 -7.59 -27.67 -10.38
CA ILE A 365 -6.91 -27.43 -11.65
C ILE A 365 -7.92 -26.85 -12.63
N TRP A 366 -7.72 -25.61 -13.04
CA TRP A 366 -8.57 -24.94 -14.02
C TRP A 366 -8.22 -25.42 -15.43
N LYS A 367 -9.24 -25.80 -16.20
CA LYS A 367 -9.15 -26.10 -17.64
C LYS A 367 -10.21 -25.31 -18.40
N ASN A 368 -9.98 -25.14 -19.70
CA ASN A 368 -10.96 -24.53 -20.60
C ASN A 368 -12.05 -25.56 -20.95
N PHE A 369 -13.30 -25.13 -20.94
CA PHE A 369 -14.45 -25.92 -21.37
C PHE A 369 -15.28 -25.09 -22.36
N LEU A 370 -15.91 -25.74 -23.35
CA LEU A 370 -16.87 -25.06 -24.20
C LEU A 370 -18.20 -24.92 -23.45
N ILE A 371 -18.92 -23.81 -23.67
CA ILE A 371 -20.23 -23.59 -23.02
C ILE A 371 -21.21 -24.71 -23.33
N ARG A 372 -21.19 -25.25 -24.56
CA ARG A 372 -22.04 -26.38 -24.97
C ARG A 372 -21.75 -27.67 -24.19
N ASP A 373 -20.53 -27.83 -23.68
CA ASP A 373 -20.13 -29.00 -22.89
C ASP A 373 -20.58 -28.83 -21.43
N LEU A 374 -20.71 -27.57 -20.98
CA LEU A 374 -21.18 -27.22 -19.63
C LEU A 374 -22.71 -27.08 -19.54
N PHE A 375 -23.41 -26.82 -20.64
CA PHE A 375 -24.86 -26.67 -20.66
C PHE A 375 -25.42 -27.54 -21.77
N PRO A 376 -25.84 -28.79 -21.47
CA PRO A 376 -26.37 -29.70 -22.48
C PRO A 376 -27.64 -29.16 -23.16
N ILE A 377 -28.33 -28.22 -22.52
CA ILE A 377 -29.54 -27.58 -23.05
C ILE A 377 -29.30 -26.07 -23.11
N LEU A 378 -29.35 -25.52 -24.32
CA LEU A 378 -29.31 -24.08 -24.59
C LEU A 378 -30.54 -23.68 -25.40
N VAL A 379 -31.35 -22.76 -24.86
CA VAL A 379 -32.59 -22.30 -25.52
C VAL A 379 -32.66 -20.78 -25.58
N PRO A 380 -33.20 -20.16 -26.63
CA PRO A 380 -33.38 -18.71 -26.68
C PRO A 380 -34.47 -18.24 -25.70
N GLY A 381 -34.42 -16.98 -25.31
CA GLY A 381 -35.56 -16.33 -24.66
C GLY A 381 -36.78 -16.26 -25.59
N LYS A 382 -37.99 -16.30 -25.02
CA LYS A 382 -39.24 -16.43 -25.80
C LYS A 382 -39.92 -15.11 -26.16
N SER A 383 -39.65 -14.02 -25.43
CA SER A 383 -40.34 -12.74 -25.62
C SER A 383 -39.68 -11.85 -26.67
N LYS A 384 -40.46 -11.19 -27.53
CA LYS A 384 -39.97 -10.19 -28.50
C LYS A 384 -39.91 -8.76 -27.94
N GLY A 385 -39.82 -8.62 -26.62
CA GLY A 385 -39.86 -7.33 -25.91
C GLY A 385 -41.12 -7.12 -25.08
N LEU A 386 -41.18 -5.99 -24.38
CA LEU A 386 -42.22 -5.67 -23.40
C LEU A 386 -43.52 -5.11 -24.02
N ASN A 387 -43.54 -4.77 -25.32
CA ASN A 387 -44.64 -4.02 -25.95
C ASN A 387 -46.00 -4.73 -25.92
N HIS A 388 -46.01 -6.06 -25.72
CA HIS A 388 -47.23 -6.88 -25.70
C HIS A 388 -47.44 -7.60 -24.37
N ILE A 389 -46.75 -7.16 -23.31
CA ILE A 389 -46.79 -7.80 -22.01
C ILE A 389 -47.16 -6.76 -20.96
N GLU A 390 -48.23 -7.05 -20.21
CA GLU A 390 -48.70 -6.21 -19.13
C GLU A 390 -47.74 -6.23 -17.95
N LYS A 391 -47.37 -5.05 -17.45
CA LYS A 391 -46.53 -4.88 -16.26
C LYS A 391 -47.42 -4.83 -15.03
N VAL A 392 -47.07 -5.61 -14.01
CA VAL A 392 -47.78 -5.67 -12.74
C VAL A 392 -46.78 -5.72 -11.60
N GLU A 393 -47.15 -5.22 -10.41
CA GLU A 393 -46.23 -5.10 -9.27
C GLU A 393 -45.82 -6.46 -8.68
N ASN A 394 -46.76 -7.40 -8.58
CA ASN A 394 -46.56 -8.74 -8.00
C ASN A 394 -46.56 -9.85 -9.06
N GLY A 395 -45.88 -9.61 -10.18
CA GLY A 395 -45.83 -10.52 -11.33
C GLY A 395 -44.63 -11.46 -11.36
N ILE A 396 -44.45 -12.15 -12.49
CA ILE A 396 -43.25 -12.93 -12.76
C ILE A 396 -42.13 -12.03 -13.29
N SER A 397 -40.87 -12.35 -12.98
CA SER A 397 -39.73 -11.56 -13.47
C SER A 397 -39.65 -11.55 -15.00
N TYR A 398 -39.52 -10.36 -15.58
CA TYR A 398 -39.16 -10.18 -16.98
C TYR A 398 -37.67 -9.86 -17.14
N LEU A 399 -36.94 -10.70 -17.86
CA LEU A 399 -35.52 -10.53 -18.10
C LEU A 399 -35.23 -9.84 -19.43
N GLY A 400 -34.38 -8.83 -19.36
CA GLY A 400 -33.88 -8.10 -20.51
C GLY A 400 -32.35 -8.12 -20.62
N ALA A 401 -31.86 -7.49 -21.67
CA ALA A 401 -30.45 -7.26 -21.92
C ALA A 401 -29.84 -6.19 -20.97
N THR A 402 -29.88 -6.43 -19.66
CA THR A 402 -29.36 -5.52 -18.63
C THR A 402 -28.37 -6.22 -17.70
N ASN A 403 -27.30 -5.52 -17.36
CA ASN A 403 -26.33 -5.92 -16.35
C ASN A 403 -26.69 -5.38 -14.94
N GLN A 404 -27.95 -5.02 -14.73
CA GLN A 404 -28.49 -4.55 -13.45
C GLN A 404 -29.56 -5.52 -12.94
N ASN A 405 -29.79 -5.51 -11.63
CA ASN A 405 -30.88 -6.22 -10.97
C ASN A 405 -31.04 -7.71 -11.38
N ASN A 406 -29.92 -8.43 -11.50
CA ASN A 406 -29.89 -9.83 -11.94
C ASN A 406 -30.64 -10.09 -13.26
N GLY A 407 -30.59 -9.12 -14.19
CA GLY A 407 -31.25 -9.19 -15.50
C GLY A 407 -32.73 -8.79 -15.49
N VAL A 408 -33.34 -8.54 -14.33
CA VAL A 408 -34.77 -8.24 -14.20
C VAL A 408 -35.05 -6.77 -14.50
N LEU A 409 -35.83 -6.52 -15.55
CA LEU A 409 -36.27 -5.16 -15.93
C LEU A 409 -37.53 -4.72 -15.19
N CYS A 410 -38.49 -5.63 -15.04
CA CYS A 410 -39.77 -5.39 -14.38
C CYS A 410 -40.46 -6.72 -14.07
N PHE A 411 -41.61 -6.64 -13.42
CA PHE A 411 -42.52 -7.77 -13.22
C PHE A 411 -43.71 -7.68 -14.17
N VAL A 412 -44.17 -8.82 -14.66
CA VAL A 412 -45.20 -8.92 -15.69
C VAL A 412 -46.23 -10.01 -15.39
N THR A 413 -47.41 -9.90 -16.01
CA THR A 413 -48.43 -10.95 -15.92
C THR A 413 -47.89 -12.25 -16.53
N ALA A 414 -48.03 -13.36 -15.81
CA ALA A 414 -47.51 -14.65 -16.27
C ALA A 414 -48.26 -15.14 -17.51
N ASN A 415 -47.53 -15.40 -18.60
CA ASN A 415 -48.03 -16.03 -19.80
C ASN A 415 -47.44 -17.43 -19.92
N LYS A 416 -48.27 -18.47 -19.82
CA LYS A 416 -47.85 -19.88 -19.80
C LYS A 416 -46.96 -20.26 -21.00
N ASP A 417 -47.17 -19.66 -22.16
CA ASP A 417 -46.41 -19.97 -23.38
C ASP A 417 -45.01 -19.34 -23.34
N LEU A 418 -44.88 -18.17 -22.70
CA LEU A 418 -43.65 -17.39 -22.61
C LEU A 418 -42.80 -17.72 -21.38
N VAL A 419 -43.38 -18.32 -20.34
CA VAL A 419 -42.65 -18.72 -19.14
C VAL A 419 -41.57 -19.75 -19.49
N GLN A 420 -40.40 -19.54 -18.92
CA GLN A 420 -39.22 -20.39 -19.01
C GLN A 420 -38.80 -20.79 -17.60
N LYS A 421 -38.37 -22.05 -17.47
CA LYS A 421 -38.04 -22.64 -16.18
C LYS A 421 -36.82 -21.97 -15.57
N GLY A 422 -36.85 -21.80 -14.25
CA GLY A 422 -35.72 -21.36 -13.45
C GLY A 422 -34.62 -22.43 -13.32
N ASN A 423 -33.76 -22.25 -12.33
CA ASN A 423 -32.51 -22.98 -12.14
C ASN A 423 -31.62 -23.02 -13.40
N CYS A 424 -31.40 -21.86 -14.02
CA CYS A 424 -30.59 -21.76 -15.24
C CYS A 424 -29.65 -20.55 -15.21
N ILE A 425 -28.67 -20.55 -16.12
CA ILE A 425 -27.86 -19.37 -16.42
C ILE A 425 -28.37 -18.71 -17.69
N ALA A 426 -28.78 -17.44 -17.61
CA ALA A 426 -29.18 -16.66 -18.76
C ALA A 426 -28.00 -15.81 -19.27
N PHE A 427 -27.61 -16.03 -20.52
CA PHE A 427 -26.55 -15.33 -21.24
C PHE A 427 -27.14 -14.17 -22.05
N ILE A 428 -26.64 -12.96 -21.81
CA ILE A 428 -27.04 -11.76 -22.53
C ILE A 428 -26.23 -11.66 -23.83
N ARG A 429 -26.91 -11.78 -24.98
CA ARG A 429 -26.25 -11.83 -26.30
C ARG A 429 -26.18 -10.48 -27.00
N ASN A 430 -27.07 -9.55 -26.66
CA ASN A 430 -27.15 -8.21 -27.23
C ASN A 430 -27.30 -7.16 -26.11
N GLY A 431 -27.10 -5.88 -26.41
CA GLY A 431 -27.29 -4.76 -25.47
C GLY A 431 -26.00 -4.03 -25.08
N GLU A 432 -26.01 -2.71 -25.21
CA GLU A 432 -24.87 -1.84 -24.91
C GLU A 432 -24.47 -1.97 -23.42
N GLY A 433 -23.20 -2.30 -23.16
CA GLY A 433 -22.68 -2.47 -21.79
C GLY A 433 -23.08 -3.77 -21.07
N SER A 434 -24.01 -4.57 -21.64
CA SER A 434 -24.54 -5.79 -21.02
C SER A 434 -24.23 -7.07 -21.81
N MET A 435 -23.81 -6.97 -23.08
CA MET A 435 -23.39 -8.11 -23.88
C MET A 435 -22.21 -8.87 -23.23
N GLY A 436 -22.35 -10.21 -23.13
CA GLY A 436 -21.34 -11.08 -22.51
C GLY A 436 -21.47 -11.24 -21.00
N TYR A 437 -22.50 -10.66 -20.39
CA TYR A 437 -22.88 -10.93 -19.01
C TYR A 437 -23.79 -12.16 -18.91
N SER A 438 -23.70 -12.83 -17.77
CA SER A 438 -24.55 -13.97 -17.41
C SER A 438 -25.17 -13.77 -16.04
N VAL A 439 -26.43 -14.20 -15.89
CA VAL A 439 -27.19 -14.13 -14.63
C VAL A 439 -27.76 -15.50 -14.29
N TYR A 440 -27.75 -15.86 -13.01
CA TYR A 440 -28.42 -17.08 -12.54
C TYR A 440 -29.84 -16.76 -12.10
N LYS A 441 -30.79 -17.58 -12.53
CA LYS A 441 -32.20 -17.45 -12.19
C LYS A 441 -32.68 -18.70 -11.50
N ALA A 442 -33.09 -18.56 -10.24
CA ALA A 442 -33.59 -19.68 -9.46
C ALA A 442 -35.08 -19.92 -9.75
N GLU A 443 -35.86 -18.84 -9.81
CA GLU A 443 -37.28 -18.81 -10.09
C GLU A 443 -37.60 -18.89 -11.59
N ASP A 444 -38.82 -19.29 -11.93
CA ASP A 444 -39.34 -19.21 -13.29
C ASP A 444 -39.47 -17.74 -13.73
N PHE A 445 -39.27 -17.46 -15.03
CA PHE A 445 -39.26 -16.10 -15.57
C PHE A 445 -39.71 -16.05 -17.03
N ILE A 446 -39.86 -14.84 -17.58
CA ILE A 446 -40.00 -14.59 -19.02
C ILE A 446 -38.76 -13.84 -19.48
N ALA A 447 -38.08 -14.28 -20.53
CA ALA A 447 -36.88 -13.60 -21.05
C ALA A 447 -37.07 -13.11 -22.49
N THR A 448 -36.44 -11.98 -22.82
CA THR A 448 -36.31 -11.49 -24.20
C THR A 448 -35.52 -12.48 -25.07
N SER A 449 -35.86 -12.54 -26.36
CA SER A 449 -35.15 -13.31 -27.38
C SER A 449 -33.67 -12.91 -27.54
N ASP A 450 -33.25 -11.76 -27.02
CA ASP A 450 -31.85 -11.35 -26.96
C ASP A 450 -31.01 -12.12 -25.94
N MET A 451 -31.61 -13.07 -25.22
CA MET A 451 -30.92 -13.94 -24.26
C MET A 451 -30.91 -15.40 -24.72
N THR A 452 -29.93 -16.15 -24.23
CA THR A 452 -29.90 -17.63 -24.30
C THR A 452 -29.85 -18.18 -22.89
N LEU A 453 -30.61 -19.24 -22.60
CA LEU A 453 -30.69 -19.89 -21.30
C LEU A 453 -29.96 -21.23 -21.37
N GLY A 454 -28.97 -21.43 -20.50
CA GLY A 454 -28.26 -22.68 -20.33
C GLY A 454 -28.74 -23.42 -19.08
N TYR A 455 -29.13 -24.68 -19.27
CA TYR A 455 -29.53 -25.58 -18.20
C TYR A 455 -28.49 -26.70 -18.04
N ASN A 456 -28.19 -27.04 -16.79
CA ASN A 456 -27.39 -28.21 -16.41
C ASN A 456 -27.96 -28.74 -15.08
N GLU A 457 -28.12 -30.06 -14.97
CA GLU A 457 -28.61 -30.76 -13.78
C GLU A 457 -27.72 -30.55 -12.54
N ASN A 458 -26.44 -30.23 -12.73
CA ASN A 458 -25.48 -29.95 -11.68
C ASN A 458 -25.58 -28.50 -11.14
N LEU A 459 -26.46 -27.66 -11.69
CA LEU A 459 -26.78 -26.36 -11.10
C LEU A 459 -27.57 -26.57 -9.80
N THR A 460 -26.95 -26.24 -8.66
CA THR A 460 -27.60 -26.32 -7.36
C THR A 460 -28.24 -24.98 -6.98
N SER A 461 -29.51 -25.01 -6.57
CA SER A 461 -30.22 -23.86 -6.04
C SER A 461 -29.76 -23.58 -4.62
N ASN A 462 -28.66 -22.85 -4.45
CA ASN A 462 -28.19 -22.46 -3.12
C ASN A 462 -28.78 -21.09 -2.71
N PRO A 463 -29.68 -21.02 -1.71
CA PRO A 463 -30.36 -19.78 -1.33
C PRO A 463 -29.41 -18.69 -0.83
N GLN A 464 -28.25 -19.04 -0.26
CA GLN A 464 -27.28 -18.06 0.24
C GLN A 464 -26.50 -17.30 -0.86
N LEU A 465 -26.50 -17.80 -2.11
CA LEU A 465 -25.91 -17.11 -3.26
C LEU A 465 -26.87 -16.10 -3.90
N SER A 466 -28.17 -16.18 -3.62
CA SER A 466 -29.20 -15.32 -4.23
C SER A 466 -29.06 -13.83 -3.88
N SER A 467 -28.47 -13.50 -2.72
CA SER A 467 -28.26 -12.11 -2.28
C SER A 467 -26.88 -11.54 -2.64
N SER A 468 -25.97 -12.37 -3.17
CA SER A 468 -24.56 -11.99 -3.41
C SER A 468 -23.98 -12.42 -4.76
N ALA A 469 -24.74 -13.10 -5.62
CA ALA A 469 -24.35 -13.45 -6.99
C ALA A 469 -24.23 -12.18 -7.85
N SER A 470 -23.06 -11.57 -7.78
CA SER A 470 -22.65 -10.48 -8.67
C SER A 470 -22.44 -11.06 -10.07
N PHE A 471 -23.04 -10.40 -11.06
CA PHE A 471 -22.79 -10.55 -12.50
C PHE A 471 -21.44 -11.21 -12.86
N LEU A 472 -21.51 -12.40 -13.46
CA LEU A 472 -20.32 -13.07 -14.00
C LEU A 472 -20.16 -12.66 -15.47
N ARG A 473 -19.01 -12.06 -15.82
CA ARG A 473 -18.59 -11.84 -17.21
C ARG A 473 -17.79 -13.07 -17.65
N LEU A 474 -18.39 -13.94 -18.45
CA LEU A 474 -17.67 -15.02 -19.10
C LEU A 474 -16.94 -14.43 -20.31
N ASN A 475 -15.62 -14.39 -20.27
CA ASN A 475 -14.82 -14.02 -21.44
C ASN A 475 -14.95 -15.15 -22.48
N VAL A 476 -15.90 -15.01 -23.40
CA VAL A 476 -16.01 -15.85 -24.59
C VAL A 476 -14.90 -15.42 -25.54
N LEU A 477 -13.88 -16.25 -25.70
CA LEU A 477 -13.02 -16.19 -26.88
C LEU A 477 -13.87 -16.72 -28.04
N SER A 478 -14.37 -15.83 -28.89
CA SER A 478 -14.97 -16.22 -30.16
C SER A 478 -13.85 -16.76 -31.07
N SER A 479 -13.63 -18.06 -31.06
CA SER A 479 -13.04 -18.72 -32.22
C SER A 479 -14.15 -18.87 -33.26
N LEU A 480 -14.37 -17.81 -34.03
CA LEU A 480 -15.05 -17.90 -35.32
C LEU A 480 -14.01 -18.39 -36.32
N ASN A 481 -14.15 -19.65 -36.74
CA ASN A 481 -13.87 -20.09 -38.11
C ASN A 481 -15.20 -20.53 -38.71
#